data_AF-A0A090S0A3-F1
#
_entry.id   AF-A0A090S0A3-F1
#
_cell.length_a   1.000
_cell.length_b   1.000
_cell.length_c   1.000
_cell.angle_alpha   90.00
_cell.angle_beta   90.00
_cell.angle_gamma   90.00
#
_symmetry.space_group_name_H-M   'P 1'
#
loop_
_entity.id
_entity.type
_entity.pdbx_description
1 polymer ?
#
loop_
_entity_poly.entity_id
_entity_poly.type
_entity_poly.pdbx_seq_one_letter_code
_entity_poly.pdbx_strand_id
1 'polypeptide(L)'
;MPEDTRDQFALILKEVTETRNAESTKVNLANKNNIVESGGVVRTLTPEQRQQWVEALQPVWKKFEKDIGSDLIEAALASNQQ
;
A
#
# COMPACT_ATOMS: atom_id res chain seq x y z
N MET A 1 25.30 -7.51 -17.08
CA MET A 1 25.26 -8.80 -16.36
C MET A 1 25.17 -9.92 -17.38
N PRO A 2 25.85 -11.05 -17.15
CA PRO A 2 25.62 -12.30 -17.85
C PRO A 2 24.12 -12.69 -17.83
N GLU A 3 23.67 -13.41 -18.85
CA GLU A 3 22.26 -13.76 -19.05
C GLU A 3 21.73 -14.69 -17.96
N ASP A 4 22.48 -15.76 -17.67
CA ASP A 4 22.21 -16.71 -16.60
C ASP A 4 22.04 -16.04 -15.22
N THR A 5 22.90 -15.07 -14.92
CA THR A 5 22.84 -14.31 -13.67
C THR A 5 21.61 -13.39 -13.63
N ARG A 6 21.24 -12.78 -14.76
CA ARG A 6 20.05 -11.92 -14.85
C ARG A 6 18.77 -12.74 -14.66
N ASP A 7 18.70 -13.91 -15.27
CA ASP A 7 17.52 -14.78 -15.23
C ASP A 7 17.31 -15.34 -13.83
N GLN A 8 18.40 -15.81 -13.19
CA GLN A 8 18.34 -16.26 -11.81
C GLN A 8 17.91 -15.13 -10.87
N PHE A 9 18.42 -13.91 -11.06
CA PHE A 9 18.00 -12.75 -10.28
C PHE A 9 16.52 -12.42 -10.49
N ALA A 10 16.04 -12.41 -11.73
CA ALA A 10 14.64 -12.12 -12.05
C ALA A 10 13.68 -13.16 -11.45
N LEU A 11 14.07 -14.44 -11.46
CA LEU A 11 13.33 -15.51 -10.81
C LEU A 11 13.21 -15.28 -9.30
N ILE A 12 14.34 -15.05 -8.62
CA ILE A 12 14.36 -14.79 -7.18
C ILE A 12 13.53 -13.55 -6.84
N LEU A 13 13.65 -12.47 -7.63
CA LEU A 13 12.89 -11.25 -7.41
C LEU A 13 11.38 -11.51 -7.47
N LYS A 14 10.93 -12.30 -8.46
CA LYS A 14 9.52 -12.68 -8.60
C LYS A 14 9.06 -13.51 -7.41
N GLU A 15 9.74 -14.60 -7.11
CA GLU A 15 9.37 -15.55 -6.04
C GLU A 15 9.30 -14.86 -4.66
N VAL A 16 10.30 -14.02 -4.36
CA VAL A 16 10.34 -13.28 -3.09
C VAL A 16 9.24 -12.21 -3.05
N THR A 17 8.95 -11.52 -4.16
CA THR A 17 7.85 -10.55 -4.24
C THR A 17 6.50 -11.23 -3.98
N GLU A 18 6.24 -12.35 -4.65
CA GLU A 18 5.01 -13.14 -4.46
C GLU A 18 4.88 -13.62 -3.00
N THR A 19 5.95 -14.20 -2.46
CA THR A 19 5.98 -14.72 -1.08
C THR A 19 5.73 -13.60 -0.06
N ARG A 20 6.39 -12.45 -0.21
CA ARG A 20 6.24 -11.34 0.74
C ARG A 20 4.89 -10.65 0.63
N ASN A 21 4.34 -10.52 -0.58
CA ASN A 21 3.01 -9.96 -0.78
C ASN A 21 1.94 -10.85 -0.10
N ALA A 22 2.05 -12.18 -0.23
CA ALA A 22 1.14 -13.12 0.42
C ALA A 22 1.19 -13.05 1.96
N GLU A 23 2.37 -12.86 2.55
CA GLU A 23 2.51 -12.80 4.02
C GLU A 23 2.12 -11.44 4.62
N SER A 24 2.09 -10.37 3.83
CA SER A 24 1.94 -9.00 4.35
C SER A 24 0.65 -8.79 5.17
N THR A 25 -0.49 -9.26 4.65
CA THR A 25 -1.79 -9.18 5.35
C THR A 25 -1.78 -9.98 6.66
N LYS A 26 -1.18 -11.18 6.64
CA LYS A 26 -1.11 -12.07 7.81
C LYS A 26 -0.27 -11.46 8.93
N VAL A 27 0.90 -10.92 8.59
CA VAL A 27 1.79 -10.25 9.57
C VAL A 27 1.10 -9.01 10.15
N ASN A 28 0.46 -8.19 9.32
CA ASN A 28 -0.26 -7.01 9.79
C ASN A 28 -1.41 -7.36 10.74
N LEU A 29 -2.18 -8.41 10.44
CA LEU A 29 -3.27 -8.87 11.30
C LEU A 29 -2.75 -9.43 12.63
N ALA A 30 -1.69 -10.24 12.60
CA ALA A 30 -1.05 -10.77 13.80
C ALA A 30 -0.55 -9.62 14.71
N ASN A 31 0.11 -8.62 14.13
CA ASN A 31 0.60 -7.47 14.88
C ASN A 31 -0.53 -6.61 15.45
N LYS A 32 -1.62 -6.41 14.70
CA LYS A 32 -2.82 -5.74 15.22
C LYS A 32 -3.39 -6.49 16.43
N ASN A 33 -3.44 -7.82 16.39
CA ASN A 33 -3.93 -8.63 17.51
C ASN A 33 -3.00 -8.53 18.72
N ASN A 34 -1.67 -8.61 18.52
CA ASN A 34 -0.69 -8.43 19.60
C ASN A 34 -0.86 -7.08 20.32
N ILE A 35 -1.14 -6.01 19.57
CA ILE A 35 -1.42 -4.67 20.16
C ILE A 35 -2.66 -4.74 21.05
N VAL A 36 -3.75 -5.36 20.59
CA VAL A 36 -4.98 -5.51 21.37
C VAL A 36 -4.75 -6.36 22.62
N GLU A 37 -4.04 -7.48 22.51
CA GLU A 37 -3.69 -8.37 23.62
C GLU A 37 -2.82 -7.66 24.67
N SER A 38 -1.93 -6.76 24.24
CA SER A 38 -1.12 -5.92 25.14
C SER A 38 -1.91 -4.78 25.82
N GLY A 39 -3.23 -4.67 25.58
CA GLY A 39 -4.10 -3.64 26.13
C GLY A 39 -4.22 -2.37 25.27
N GLY A 40 -3.70 -2.39 24.04
CA GLY A 40 -3.81 -1.28 23.09
C GLY A 40 -5.23 -1.11 22.54
N VAL A 41 -5.65 0.15 22.36
CA VAL A 41 -6.99 0.47 21.83
C VAL A 41 -6.92 0.74 20.33
N VAL A 42 -7.47 -0.18 19.53
CA VAL A 42 -7.66 0.02 18.08
C VAL A 42 -9.03 0.65 17.83
N ARG A 43 -9.04 1.87 17.27
CA ARG A 43 -10.27 2.59 16.93
C ARG A 43 -10.62 2.38 15.46
N THR A 44 -11.85 1.93 15.21
CA THR A 44 -12.40 1.81 13.86
C THR A 44 -13.17 3.07 13.52
N LEU A 45 -12.85 3.69 12.39
CA LEU A 45 -13.57 4.85 11.89
C LEU A 45 -14.89 4.42 11.24
N THR A 46 -15.94 5.24 11.41
CA THR A 46 -17.13 5.12 10.57
C THR A 46 -16.83 5.57 9.13
N PRO A 47 -17.66 5.22 8.14
CA PRO A 47 -17.51 5.70 6.77
C PRO A 47 -17.42 7.23 6.67
N GLU A 48 -18.23 7.95 7.45
CA GLU A 48 -18.28 9.42 7.48
C GLU A 48 -16.98 9.99 8.07
N GLN A 49 -16.48 9.40 9.15
CA GLN A 49 -15.20 9.80 9.73
C GLN A 49 -14.04 9.54 8.77
N ARG A 50 -14.03 8.40 8.09
CA ARG A 50 -13.04 8.10 7.05
C ARG A 50 -13.12 9.12 5.91
N GLN A 51 -14.32 9.50 5.48
CA GLN A 51 -14.52 10.48 4.42
C GLN A 51 -13.97 11.87 4.81
N GLN A 52 -14.16 12.31 6.06
CA GLN A 52 -13.55 13.55 6.56
C GLN A 52 -12.02 13.52 6.47
N TRP A 53 -11.40 12.37 6.77
CA TRP A 53 -9.95 12.20 6.60
C TRP A 53 -9.51 12.28 5.13
N VAL A 54 -10.27 11.67 4.22
CA VAL A 54 -10.00 11.74 2.78
C VAL A 54 -10.06 13.20 2.31
N GLU A 55 -11.11 13.94 2.65
CA GLU A 55 -11.29 15.34 2.26
C GLU A 55 -10.20 16.25 2.83
N ALA A 56 -9.73 15.97 4.04
CA ALA A 56 -8.67 16.74 4.66
C ALA A 56 -7.29 16.49 4.02
N LEU A 57 -7.00 15.26 3.59
CA LEU A 57 -5.68 14.85 3.10
C LEU A 57 -5.54 14.86 1.58
N GLN A 58 -6.60 14.58 0.82
CA GLN A 58 -6.61 14.56 -0.64
C GLN A 58 -6.10 15.87 -1.29
N PRO A 59 -6.36 17.09 -0.75
CA PRO A 59 -5.85 18.33 -1.32
C PRO A 59 -4.32 18.42 -1.39
N VAL A 60 -3.59 17.59 -0.62
CA VAL A 60 -2.12 17.53 -0.69
C VAL A 60 -1.64 17.09 -2.07
N TRP A 61 -2.40 16.24 -2.77
CA TRP A 61 -2.00 15.75 -4.09
C TRP A 61 -1.87 16.88 -5.12
N LYS A 62 -2.77 17.88 -5.07
CA LYS A 62 -2.70 19.07 -5.94
C LYS A 62 -1.41 19.87 -5.76
N LYS A 63 -0.81 19.84 -4.56
CA LYS A 63 0.45 20.54 -4.29
C LYS A 63 1.63 19.89 -5.04
N PHE A 64 1.55 18.60 -5.31
CA PHE A 64 2.59 17.82 -5.98
C PHE A 64 2.21 17.43 -7.42
N GLU A 65 1.01 17.78 -7.88
CA GLU A 65 0.49 17.42 -9.20
C GLU A 65 1.43 17.87 -10.34
N LYS A 66 2.06 19.04 -10.20
CA LYS A 66 3.04 19.52 -11.18
C LYS A 66 4.29 18.63 -11.27
N ASP A 67 4.72 18.06 -10.14
CA ASP A 67 5.94 17.24 -10.07
C ASP A 67 5.66 15.77 -10.43
N ILE A 68 4.45 15.30 -10.16
CA ILE A 68 4.01 13.92 -10.40
C ILE A 68 3.43 13.76 -11.82
N GLY A 69 2.70 14.75 -12.32
CA GLY A 69 1.89 14.64 -13.53
C GLY A 69 0.45 14.24 -13.22
N SER A 70 -0.52 14.93 -13.84
CA SER A 70 -1.95 14.67 -13.64
C SER A 70 -2.36 13.30 -14.18
N ASP A 71 -1.73 12.87 -15.28
CA ASP A 71 -1.95 11.57 -15.91
C ASP A 71 -1.59 10.39 -15.00
N LEU A 72 -0.45 10.47 -14.29
CA LEU A 72 -0.07 9.44 -13.32
C LEU A 72 -1.00 9.40 -12.10
N ILE A 73 -1.46 10.57 -11.63
CA ILE A 73 -2.44 10.65 -10.54
C ILE A 73 -3.78 10.03 -10.98
N GLU A 74 -4.25 10.35 -12.18
CA GLU A 74 -5.48 9.79 -12.74
C GLU A 74 -5.37 8.27 -12.94
N ALA A 75 -4.24 7.77 -13.45
CA ALA A 75 -3.99 6.34 -13.61
C ALA A 75 -4.03 5.61 -12.26
N ALA A 76 -3.39 6.15 -11.23
CA ALA A 76 -3.41 5.58 -9.89
C ALA A 76 -4.83 5.57 -9.28
N LEU A 77 -5.64 6.60 -9.55
CA LEU A 77 -7.04 6.63 -9.12
C LEU A 77 -7.87 5.55 -9.81
N ALA A 78 -7.72 5.41 -11.12
CA ALA A 78 -8.41 4.41 -11.92
C ALA A 78 -8.08 2.97 -11.49
N SER A 79 -6.85 2.71 -11.02
CA SER A 79 -6.45 1.40 -10.49
C SER A 79 -7.25 0.93 -9.26
N ASN A 80 -7.95 1.83 -8.56
CA ASN A 80 -8.82 1.44 -7.43
C ASN A 80 -10.21 0.92 -7.87
N GLN A 81 -10.56 1.08 -9.15
CA GLN A 81 -11.82 0.61 -9.73
C GLN A 81 -11.65 -0.64 -10.62
N GLN A 82 -10.47 -1.26 -10.58
CA GLN A 82 -10.16 -2.50 -11.30
C GLN A 82 -10.54 -3.74 -10.50
#